data_AF-A0A565B8Q8-F1
#
_entry.id   AF-A0A565B8Q8-F1
#
_cell.length_a   1.000
_cell.length_b   1.000
_cell.length_c   1.000
_cell.angle_alpha   90.00
_cell.angle_beta   90.00
_cell.angle_gamma   90.00
#
_symmetry.space_group_name_H-M   'P 1'
#
loop_
_entity.id
_entity.type
_entity.pdbx_description
1 polymer ?
#
loop_
_entity_poly.entity_id
_entity_poly.type
_entity_poly.pdbx_seq_one_letter_code
_entity_poly.pdbx_strand_id
1 'polypeptide(L)'
;MLEERHKDNFPREKKNQEPGVTPPDLIFVIDEKPHSVYKRDGNDLIVEKKVSLIDALTGVTISLTTLDGRNLTIPVLDIVKPGQEIVIRNEGMPTKDPLKRGDLRVNFEILFPSRLISEQKNDLKRVLGGS
;
A
#
# COMPACT_ATOMS: atom_id res chain seq x y z
N MET A 1 -5.15 14.76 10.17
CA MET A 1 -4.67 16.16 10.25
C MET A 1 -3.17 16.14 10.05
N LEU A 2 -2.73 16.32 8.80
CA LEU A 2 -1.45 16.86 8.31
C LEU A 2 -1.72 17.10 6.80
N GLU A 3 -1.86 18.35 6.39
CA GLU A 3 -2.16 18.77 5.00
C GLU A 3 -0.85 18.87 4.20
N GLU A 4 -0.63 18.00 3.20
CA GLU A 4 0.33 18.29 2.14
C GLU A 4 -0.36 19.11 1.04
N ARG A 5 0.04 20.39 0.91
CA ARG A 5 -0.47 21.29 -0.13
C ARG A 5 0.32 21.09 -1.42
N HIS A 6 -0.27 20.40 -2.39
CA HIS A 6 0.16 20.48 -3.79
C HIS A 6 -0.39 21.76 -4.42
N LYS A 7 0.47 22.58 -5.04
CA LYS A 7 0.12 23.86 -5.68
C LYS A 7 0.47 23.78 -7.17
N ASP A 8 -0.51 23.47 -8.00
CA ASP A 8 -0.34 23.41 -9.46
C ASP A 8 -0.86 24.70 -10.10
N ASN A 9 0.04 25.47 -10.73
CA ASN A 9 -0.28 26.69 -11.48
C ASN A 9 -0.51 26.33 -12.96
N PHE A 10 -1.76 26.39 -13.44
CA PHE A 10 -2.08 26.24 -14.85
C PHE A 10 -2.24 27.61 -15.55
N PRO A 11 -1.57 27.87 -16.68
CA PRO A 11 -1.81 29.08 -17.48
C PRO A 11 -3.20 29.02 -18.15
N ARG A 12 -4.03 30.05 -17.91
CA ARG A 12 -5.42 30.12 -18.41
C ARG A 12 -5.52 30.35 -19.92
N GLU A 13 -6.38 29.57 -20.59
CA GLU A 13 -6.96 29.94 -21.89
C GLU A 13 -7.82 31.20 -21.74
N LYS A 14 -7.55 32.20 -22.59
CA LYS A 14 -8.16 33.54 -22.52
C LYS A 14 -9.63 33.50 -22.94
N LYS A 15 -10.57 33.64 -21.99
CA LYS A 15 -11.86 34.29 -22.29
C LYS A 15 -12.32 35.21 -21.15
N ASN A 16 -12.61 36.45 -21.56
CA ASN A 16 -13.14 37.62 -20.84
C ASN A 16 -12.31 38.15 -19.67
N GLN A 17 -11.36 39.04 -19.98
CA GLN A 17 -10.69 39.90 -19.01
C GLN A 17 -11.17 41.35 -19.20
N GLU A 18 -11.68 41.98 -18.13
CA GLU A 18 -11.83 43.43 -18.06
C GLU A 18 -10.45 44.07 -17.79
N PRO A 19 -10.11 45.21 -18.42
CA PRO A 19 -8.80 45.83 -18.25
C PRO A 19 -8.63 46.39 -16.83
N GLY A 20 -7.61 45.92 -16.09
CA GLY A 20 -7.15 46.56 -14.84
C GLY A 20 -7.31 45.76 -13.55
N VAL A 21 -7.91 44.57 -13.59
CA VAL A 21 -8.02 43.68 -12.41
C VAL A 21 -7.14 42.46 -12.60
N THR A 22 -6.13 42.29 -11.75
CA THR A 22 -5.39 41.03 -11.64
C THR A 22 -6.38 39.96 -11.17
N PRO A 23 -6.67 38.92 -11.97
CA PRO A 23 -7.63 37.91 -11.57
C PRO A 23 -7.14 37.20 -10.30
N PRO A 24 -8.05 36.85 -9.36
CA PRO A 24 -7.65 36.15 -8.14
C PRO A 24 -7.00 34.81 -8.48
N ASP A 25 -5.92 34.49 -7.75
CA ASP A 25 -5.24 33.20 -7.83
C ASP A 25 -6.23 32.09 -7.51
N LEU A 26 -6.39 31.16 -8.45
CA LEU A 26 -7.26 30.01 -8.28
C LEU A 26 -6.41 28.87 -7.72
N ILE A 27 -6.57 28.59 -6.43
CA ILE A 27 -5.84 27.53 -5.72
C ILE A 27 -6.72 26.27 -5.75
N PHE A 28 -6.27 25.23 -6.45
CA PHE A 28 -6.86 23.90 -6.35
C PHE A 28 -6.26 23.17 -5.16
N VAL A 29 -7.11 22.66 -4.27
CA VAL A 29 -6.73 21.69 -3.25
C VAL A 29 -7.15 20.32 -3.76
N ILE A 30 -6.19 19.41 -3.89
CA ILE A 30 -6.45 18.03 -4.32
C ILE A 30 -6.60 17.21 -3.05
N ASP A 31 -7.82 16.71 -2.81
CA ASP A 31 -8.10 15.78 -1.73
C ASP A 31 -7.99 14.33 -2.20
N GLU A 32 -7.26 13.53 -1.44
CA GLU A 32 -7.16 12.10 -1.68
C GLU A 32 -8.39 11.38 -1.13
N LYS A 33 -9.11 10.67 -2.02
CA LYS A 33 -10.21 9.80 -1.61
C LYS A 33 -9.64 8.51 -1.02
N PRO A 34 -10.15 8.03 0.13
CA PRO A 34 -9.76 6.73 0.67
C PRO A 34 -9.97 5.63 -0.37
N HIS A 35 -8.93 4.82 -0.60
CA HIS A 35 -9.01 3.63 -1.45
C HIS A 35 -9.16 2.38 -0.57
N SER A 36 -9.94 1.41 -1.03
CA SER A 36 -10.26 0.21 -0.25
C SER A 36 -9.06 -0.71 0.02
N VAL A 37 -8.07 -0.67 -0.87
CA VAL A 37 -6.89 -1.56 -0.83
C VAL A 37 -5.60 -0.82 -0.46
N TYR A 38 -5.47 0.43 -0.88
CA TYR A 38 -4.19 1.15 -0.85
C TYR A 38 -4.31 2.37 0.05
N LYS A 39 -3.33 2.55 0.92
CA LYS A 39 -3.12 3.80 1.65
C LYS A 39 -1.87 4.46 1.10
N ARG A 40 -1.96 5.74 0.71
CA ARG A 40 -0.80 6.49 0.27
C ARG A 40 -0.02 7.02 1.47
N ASP A 41 1.30 6.96 1.39
CA ASP A 41 2.25 7.58 2.33
C ASP A 41 3.33 8.31 1.53
N GLY A 42 3.14 9.60 1.27
CA GLY A 42 3.98 10.36 0.35
C GLY A 42 3.94 9.80 -1.07
N ASN A 43 5.06 9.27 -1.56
CA ASN A 43 5.13 8.58 -2.86
C ASN A 43 4.96 7.07 -2.75
N ASP A 44 4.88 6.52 -1.54
CA ASP A 44 4.77 5.09 -1.32
C ASP A 44 3.29 4.69 -1.20
N LEU A 45 3.03 3.41 -1.45
CA LEU A 45 1.74 2.77 -1.23
C LEU A 45 1.87 1.73 -0.13
N ILE A 46 0.90 1.69 0.77
CA ILE A 46 0.81 0.72 1.84
C ILE A 46 -0.43 -0.15 1.60
N VAL A 47 -0.26 -1.46 1.71
CA VAL A 47 -1.34 -2.46 1.67
C VAL A 47 -1.27 -3.31 2.92
N GLU A 48 -2.43 -3.58 3.52
CA GLU A 48 -2.56 -4.55 4.59
C GLU A 48 -3.07 -5.88 4.02
N LYS A 49 -2.29 -6.95 4.21
CA LYS A 49 -2.63 -8.29 3.74
C LYS A 49 -2.85 -9.22 4.92
N LYS A 50 -4.09 -9.70 5.05
CA LYS A 50 -4.42 -10.78 5.96
C LYS A 50 -3.91 -12.10 5.39
N VAL A 51 -3.13 -12.84 6.19
CA VAL A 51 -2.60 -14.17 5.85
C VAL A 51 -2.92 -15.15 6.97
N SER A 52 -3.16 -16.41 6.63
CA SER A 52 -3.40 -17.42 7.66
C SER A 52 -2.10 -17.75 8.40
N LEU A 53 -2.21 -18.26 9.63
CA LEU A 53 -1.04 -18.72 10.37
C LEU A 53 -0.26 -19.82 9.61
N ILE A 54 -0.95 -20.69 8.88
CA ILE A 54 -0.28 -21.74 8.10
C ILE A 54 0.53 -21.12 6.96
N ASP A 55 -0.07 -20.22 6.16
CA ASP A 55 0.62 -19.54 5.07
C ASP A 55 1.80 -18.69 5.57
N ALA A 56 1.65 -18.06 6.74
CA ALA A 56 2.72 -17.31 7.38
C ALA A 56 3.91 -18.20 7.78
N LEU A 57 3.69 -19.48 8.08
CA LEU A 57 4.73 -20.44 8.47
C LEU A 57 5.31 -21.23 7.28
N THR A 58 4.51 -21.47 6.24
CA THR A 58 4.87 -22.34 5.10
C THR A 58 5.13 -21.59 3.80
N GLY A 59 4.92 -20.29 3.79
CA GLY A 59 5.04 -19.43 2.62
C GLY A 59 3.68 -19.13 1.96
N VAL A 60 3.61 -17.95 1.33
CA VAL A 60 2.40 -17.41 0.71
C VAL A 60 2.73 -16.68 -0.59
N THR A 61 1.84 -16.74 -1.57
CA THR A 61 1.94 -15.91 -2.78
C THR A 61 0.91 -14.79 -2.71
N ILE A 62 1.38 -13.56 -2.78
CA ILE A 62 0.54 -12.35 -2.73
C ILE A 62 0.22 -11.92 -4.15
N SER A 63 -1.06 -11.87 -4.48
CA SER A 63 -1.57 -11.29 -5.72
C SER A 63 -2.23 -9.95 -5.44
N LEU A 64 -1.78 -8.91 -6.13
CA LEU A 64 -2.31 -7.54 -6.04
C LEU A 64 -2.52 -6.96 -7.44
N THR A 65 -3.63 -6.25 -7.63
CA THR A 65 -3.84 -5.43 -8.83
C THR A 65 -3.40 -4.01 -8.53
N THR A 66 -2.41 -3.52 -9.25
CA THR A 66 -1.85 -2.16 -9.08
C THR A 66 -2.85 -1.10 -9.53
N LEU A 67 -2.60 0.16 -9.18
CA LEU A 67 -3.46 1.29 -9.59
C LEU A 67 -3.50 1.51 -11.11
N ASP A 68 -2.47 1.07 -11.84
CA ASP A 68 -2.42 1.06 -13.31
C ASP A 68 -2.96 -0.23 -13.94
N GLY A 69 -3.55 -1.13 -13.14
CA GLY A 69 -4.26 -2.32 -13.61
C GLY A 69 -3.41 -3.54 -13.91
N ARG A 70 -2.09 -3.50 -13.63
CA ARG A 70 -1.22 -4.69 -13.72
C ARG A 70 -1.48 -5.63 -12.55
N ASN A 71 -1.19 -6.91 -12.75
CA ASN A 71 -1.19 -7.89 -11.66
C ASN A 71 0.23 -8.16 -11.20
N LEU A 72 0.49 -7.91 -9.92
CA LEU A 72 1.72 -8.29 -9.23
C LEU A 72 1.51 -9.60 -8.48
N THR A 73 2.43 -10.53 -8.68
CA THR A 73 2.46 -11.82 -7.98
C THR A 73 3.81 -11.93 -7.27
N ILE A 74 3.78 -11.86 -5.94
CA ILE A 74 4.98 -11.84 -5.10
C ILE A 74 4.99 -13.10 -4.21
N PRO A 75 5.90 -14.07 -4.46
CA PRO A 75 6.08 -15.19 -3.55
C PRO A 75 6.85 -14.73 -2.30
N VAL A 76 6.33 -15.08 -1.13
CA VAL A 76 6.98 -14.91 0.16
C VAL A 76 7.22 -16.31 0.72
N LEU A 77 8.46 -16.78 0.59
CA LEU A 77 8.83 -18.16 0.93
C LEU A 77 9.30 -18.31 2.38
N ASP A 78 9.80 -17.21 2.97
CA ASP A 78 10.23 -17.19 4.36
C ASP A 78 9.06 -17.04 5.32
N ILE A 79 9.30 -17.36 6.60
CA ILE A 79 8.32 -17.16 7.67
C ILE A 79 7.97 -15.66 7.78
N VAL A 80 6.68 -15.37 7.74
CA VAL A 80 6.13 -14.04 7.98
C VAL A 80 5.85 -13.85 9.47
N LYS A 81 6.47 -12.84 10.06
CA LYS A 81 6.28 -12.50 11.48
C LYS A 81 5.14 -11.50 11.67
N PRO A 82 4.46 -11.49 12.84
CA PRO A 82 3.49 -10.44 13.16
C PRO A 82 4.12 -9.04 13.03
N GLY A 83 3.46 -8.14 12.30
CA GLY A 83 3.97 -6.78 12.06
C GLY A 83 5.14 -6.70 11.09
N GLN A 84 5.51 -7.80 10.43
CA GLN A 84 6.50 -7.76 9.35
C GLN A 84 5.95 -6.99 8.16
N GLU A 85 6.86 -6.28 7.50
CA GLU A 85 6.61 -5.59 6.25
C GLU A 85 7.53 -6.14 5.16
N ILE A 86 7.01 -6.28 3.94
CA ILE A 86 7.83 -6.44 2.74
C ILE A 86 7.75 -5.19 1.88
N VAL A 87 8.87 -4.84 1.23
CA VAL A 87 8.97 -3.66 0.36
C VAL A 87 9.22 -4.13 -1.07
N ILE A 88 8.31 -3.79 -1.96
CA ILE A 88 8.42 -4.01 -3.41
C ILE A 88 8.82 -2.68 -4.03
N ARG A 89 10.07 -2.63 -4.51
CA ARG A 89 10.67 -1.40 -4.99
C ARG A 89 9.99 -0.90 -6.26
N ASN A 90 9.85 0.42 -6.39
CA ASN A 90 9.29 1.11 -7.57
C ASN A 90 7.82 0.79 -7.92
N GLU A 91 7.05 0.19 -7.01
CA GLU A 91 5.63 -0.14 -7.22
C GLU A 91 4.67 0.83 -6.49
N GLY A 92 5.19 1.94 -5.97
CA GLY A 92 4.42 3.04 -5.39
C GLY A 92 3.91 4.05 -6.43
N MET A 93 3.65 5.28 -5.98
CA MET A 93 3.16 6.38 -6.82
C MET A 93 4.30 7.02 -7.63
N PRO A 94 4.02 7.57 -8.83
CA PRO A 94 4.97 8.39 -9.56
C PRO A 94 5.43 9.60 -8.73
N THR A 95 6.71 9.95 -8.86
CA THR A 95 7.26 11.16 -8.22
C THR A 95 7.25 12.35 -9.19
N LYS A 96 7.81 13.49 -8.78
CA LYS A 96 8.04 14.64 -9.67
C LYS A 96 8.95 14.30 -10.86
N ASP A 97 9.86 13.34 -10.67
CA ASP A 97 10.64 12.76 -11.74
C ASP A 97 9.80 11.62 -12.37
N PRO A 98 9.39 11.75 -13.65
CA PRO A 98 8.52 10.77 -14.31
C PRO A 98 9.12 9.36 -14.39
N LEU A 99 10.45 9.24 -14.27
CA LEU A 99 11.16 7.96 -14.32
C LEU A 99 11.24 7.28 -12.95
N LYS A 100 10.85 7.96 -11.88
CA LYS A 100 10.94 7.45 -10.51
C LYS A 100 9.57 7.24 -9.91
N ARG A 101 9.46 6.17 -9.12
CA ARG A 101 8.29 5.81 -8.35
C ARG A 101 8.70 5.57 -6.91
N GLY A 102 7.79 5.79 -5.97
CA GLY A 102 7.94 5.27 -4.62
C GLY A 102 7.82 3.75 -4.58
N ASP A 103 7.76 3.21 -3.37
CA ASP A 103 7.72 1.77 -3.12
C ASP A 103 6.32 1.31 -2.71
N LEU A 104 6.04 0.02 -2.88
CA LEU A 104 4.86 -0.65 -2.33
C LEU A 104 5.26 -1.43 -1.09
N ARG A 105 4.64 -1.11 0.05
CA ARG A 105 4.88 -1.70 1.35
C ARG A 105 3.69 -2.58 1.72
N VAL A 106 3.92 -3.88 1.92
CA VAL A 106 2.87 -4.84 2.30
C VAL A 106 3.07 -5.23 3.76
N ASN A 107 2.10 -4.85 4.59
CA ASN A 107 2.03 -5.20 6.00
C ASN A 107 1.17 -6.44 6.20
N PHE A 108 1.62 -7.36 7.04
CA PHE A 108 0.90 -8.61 7.29
C PHE A 108 0.13 -8.61 8.61
N GLU A 109 -1.15 -8.95 8.52
CA GLU A 109 -1.99 -9.30 9.65
C GLU A 109 -2.15 -10.83 9.67
N ILE A 110 -1.60 -11.49 10.69
CA ILE A 110 -1.65 -12.96 10.79
C ILE A 110 -2.94 -13.38 11.48
N LEU A 111 -3.75 -14.13 10.75
CA LEU A 111 -5.00 -14.70 11.22
C LEU A 111 -4.74 -16.05 11.89
N PHE A 112 -4.85 -16.07 13.22
CA PHE A 112 -4.79 -17.30 14.00
C PHE A 112 -6.10 -18.09 13.89
N PRO A 113 -6.03 -19.43 13.89
CA PRO A 113 -7.23 -20.25 13.99
C PRO A 113 -7.91 -20.00 15.34
N SER A 114 -9.24 -19.94 15.35
CA SER A 114 -10.01 -19.68 16.57
C SER A 114 -9.94 -20.83 17.58
N ARG A 115 -9.75 -22.07 17.10
CA ARG A 115 -9.62 -23.29 17.91
C ARG A 115 -8.72 -24.30 17.20
N LEU A 116 -8.12 -25.18 18.00
CA LEU A 116 -7.40 -26.37 17.57
C LEU A 116 -7.81 -27.55 18.45
N ILE A 117 -8.04 -28.72 17.85
CA ILE A 117 -8.32 -29.95 18.59
C ILE A 117 -7.04 -30.52 19.22
N SER A 118 -7.19 -31.43 20.18
CA SER A 118 -6.05 -32.00 20.92
C SER A 118 -5.00 -32.65 20.01
N GLU A 119 -5.44 -33.38 18.99
CA GLU A 119 -4.56 -34.01 18.00
C GLU A 119 -3.70 -32.97 17.25
N GLN A 120 -4.33 -31.94 16.67
CA GLN A 120 -3.64 -30.83 15.99
C GLN A 120 -2.62 -30.13 16.90
N LYS A 121 -2.96 -29.93 18.18
CA LYS A 121 -2.03 -29.32 19.14
C LYS A 121 -0.81 -30.21 19.41
N ASN A 122 -1.00 -31.53 19.49
CA ASN A 122 0.09 -32.47 19.70
C ASN A 122 1.01 -32.54 18.47
N ASP A 123 0.44 -32.55 17.27
CA ASP A 123 1.20 -32.51 16.03
C ASP A 123 2.04 -31.23 15.92
N LEU A 124 1.43 -30.08 16.22
CA LEU A 124 2.15 -28.80 16.23
C LEU A 124 3.27 -28.78 17.27
N LYS A 125 3.05 -29.31 18.48
CA LYS A 125 4.12 -29.44 19.50
C LYS A 125 5.25 -30.33 19.03
N ARG A 126 4.95 -31.43 18.33
CA ARG A 126 5.97 -32.34 17.79
C ARG A 126 6.83 -31.66 16.71
N VAL A 127 6.21 -30.89 15.82
CA VAL A 127 6.89 -30.24 14.69
C VAL A 127 7.61 -28.96 15.10
N LEU A 128 6.98 -28.12 15.94
CA LEU A 128 7.48 -26.78 16.30
C LEU A 128 8.15 -26.73 17.68
N GLY A 129 7.94 -27.72 18.55
CA GLY A 129 8.50 -27.76 19.90
C GLY A 129 9.95 -28.26 19.97
N GLY A 130 10.60 -28.48 18.83
CA GLY A 130 12.02 -28.80 18.75
C GLY A 130 12.87 -27.53 18.91
N SER A 131 13.02 -27.06 20.14
CA SER A 131 13.99 -26.03 20.55
C SER A 131 14.38 -26.27 22.00
#